data_AF-A0A699JFB2-F1
#
_entry.id   AF-A0A699JFB2-F1
#
_cell.length_a   1.000
_cell.length_b   1.000
_cell.length_c   1.000
_cell.angle_alpha   90.00
_cell.angle_beta   90.00
_cell.angle_gamma   90.00
#
_symmetry.space_group_name_H-M   'P 1'
#
loop_
_entity.id
_entity.type
_entity.pdbx_description
1 polymer ?
#
loop_
_entity_poly.entity_id
_entity_poly.type
_entity_poly.pdbx_seq_one_letter_code
_entity_poly.pdbx_strand_id
1 'polypeptide(L)'
;MKRAAEEKSAGLSQELERMRAQFSELQVSHERISQQVDALQQQVSGEETLKAAFEDYKRQQDQMVEQRCAEIDARLDALSIDFDEELYPYMLTAIAGRRWVIGHGLRLAMMKCAESLELRQAFADVASAGVAKGMSEGLKHGVEHGHAQRTVESLEAYDLEAEAKFVVALQSLKDLKYPLLDQLEGLKDAPMDVIMASLYLEDDTGGMPHNLYATSALAPLSSPSRYIQRSDRVPVSAPIVVPQGLALLLVDAATHTESDDA
;
A
#
# COMPACT_ATOMS: atom_id res chain seq x y z
N MET A 1 -81.42 -88.71 14.51
CA MET A 1 -80.91 -87.86 13.40
C MET A 1 -81.20 -86.37 13.61
N LYS A 2 -82.38 -85.96 14.08
CA LYS A 2 -82.77 -84.55 14.21
C LYS A 2 -81.81 -83.68 15.06
N ARG A 3 -81.42 -84.13 16.27
CA ARG A 3 -80.49 -83.39 17.16
C ARG A 3 -79.10 -83.11 16.55
N ALA A 4 -78.51 -84.08 15.83
CA ALA A 4 -77.18 -83.90 15.23
C ALA A 4 -77.19 -82.90 14.05
N ALA A 5 -78.32 -82.80 13.34
CA ALA A 5 -78.49 -81.79 12.29
C ALA A 5 -78.69 -80.38 12.87
N GLU A 6 -79.41 -80.26 14.00
CA GLU A 6 -79.60 -79.01 14.73
C GLU A 6 -78.27 -78.47 15.28
N GLU A 7 -77.44 -79.33 15.88
CA GLU A 7 -76.14 -78.98 16.45
C GLU A 7 -75.13 -78.54 15.38
N LYS A 8 -75.12 -79.20 14.20
CA LYS A 8 -74.31 -78.78 13.04
C LYS A 8 -74.77 -77.44 12.45
N SER A 9 -76.09 -77.19 12.44
CA SER A 9 -76.63 -75.89 12.00
C SER A 9 -76.29 -74.75 12.97
N ALA A 10 -76.30 -75.03 14.27
CA ALA A 10 -75.92 -74.07 15.31
C ALA A 10 -74.43 -73.69 15.21
N GLY A 11 -73.54 -74.68 14.99
CA GLY A 11 -72.12 -74.42 14.76
C GLY A 11 -71.84 -73.59 13.51
N LEU A 12 -72.53 -73.88 12.39
CA LEU A 12 -72.42 -73.08 11.16
C LEU A 12 -72.94 -71.65 11.34
N SER A 13 -74.04 -71.46 12.08
CA SER A 13 -74.57 -70.13 12.38
C SER A 13 -73.60 -69.32 13.23
N GLN A 14 -72.92 -69.95 14.19
CA GLN A 14 -71.91 -69.30 15.01
C GLN A 14 -70.67 -68.90 14.19
N GLU A 15 -70.22 -69.77 13.27
CA GLU A 15 -69.12 -69.49 12.34
C GLU A 15 -69.47 -68.30 11.42
N LEU A 16 -70.71 -68.25 10.92
CA LEU A 16 -71.20 -67.16 10.08
C LEU A 16 -71.23 -65.82 10.81
N GLU A 17 -71.70 -65.79 12.06
CA GLU A 17 -71.68 -64.57 12.88
C GLU A 17 -70.24 -64.16 13.22
N ARG A 18 -69.34 -65.12 13.46
CA ARG A 18 -67.91 -64.83 13.65
C ARG A 18 -67.29 -64.20 12.41
N MET A 19 -67.55 -64.75 11.22
CA MET A 19 -67.07 -64.18 9.96
C MET A 19 -67.66 -62.79 9.71
N ARG A 20 -68.95 -62.58 10.02
CA ARG A 20 -69.59 -61.25 9.91
C ARG A 20 -68.92 -60.23 10.82
N ALA A 21 -68.61 -60.60 12.06
CA ALA A 21 -67.90 -59.74 13.00
C ALA A 21 -66.50 -59.39 12.47
N GLN A 22 -65.75 -60.38 11.97
CA GLN A 22 -64.43 -60.16 11.36
C GLN A 22 -64.49 -59.28 10.11
N PHE A 23 -65.51 -59.46 9.26
CA PHE A 23 -65.69 -58.63 8.08
C PHE A 23 -66.03 -57.17 8.44
N SER A 24 -66.83 -56.98 9.49
CA SER A 24 -67.16 -55.64 10.01
C SER A 24 -65.91 -54.93 10.55
N GLU A 25 -65.06 -55.66 11.28
CA GLU A 25 -63.79 -55.13 11.79
C GLU A 25 -62.79 -54.83 10.66
N LEU A 26 -62.73 -55.69 9.64
CA LEU A 26 -61.92 -55.47 8.45
C LEU A 26 -62.38 -54.23 7.67
N GLN A 27 -63.70 -54.03 7.54
CA GLN A 27 -64.25 -52.85 6.87
C GLN A 27 -63.90 -51.56 7.61
N VAL A 28 -64.02 -51.54 8.95
CA VAL A 28 -63.63 -50.39 9.78
C VAL A 28 -62.13 -50.11 9.66
N SER A 29 -61.29 -51.15 9.65
CA SER A 29 -59.85 -50.96 9.48
C SER A 29 -59.46 -50.46 8.09
N HIS A 30 -60.13 -50.94 7.02
CA HIS A 30 -59.95 -50.43 5.67
C HIS A 30 -60.27 -48.93 5.57
N GLU A 31 -61.41 -48.51 6.12
CA GLU A 31 -61.80 -47.09 6.13
C GLU A 31 -60.77 -46.23 6.85
N ARG A 32 -60.26 -46.69 8.01
CA ARG A 32 -59.21 -46.01 8.76
C ARG A 32 -57.89 -45.92 7.98
N ILE A 33 -57.50 -47.01 7.29
CA ILE A 33 -56.28 -47.02 6.46
C ILE A 33 -56.44 -46.06 5.29
N SER A 34 -57.61 -46.02 4.64
CA SER A 34 -57.88 -45.09 3.54
C SER A 34 -57.70 -43.64 4.00
N GLN A 35 -58.25 -43.27 5.15
CA GLN A 35 -58.07 -41.93 5.73
C GLN A 35 -56.60 -41.61 6.07
N GLN A 36 -55.84 -42.59 6.56
CA GLN A 36 -54.41 -42.42 6.84
C GLN A 36 -53.59 -42.22 5.55
N VAL A 37 -53.95 -42.92 4.47
CA VAL A 37 -53.33 -42.75 3.16
C VAL A 37 -53.59 -41.35 2.62
N ASP A 38 -54.83 -40.85 2.69
CA ASP A 38 -55.17 -39.50 2.23
C ASP A 38 -54.39 -38.42 3.01
N ALA A 39 -54.29 -38.58 4.34
CA ALA A 39 -53.52 -37.67 5.18
C ALA A 39 -52.01 -37.68 4.85
N LEU A 40 -51.44 -38.87 4.63
CA LEU A 40 -50.04 -39.01 4.21
C LEU A 40 -49.81 -38.40 2.83
N GLN A 41 -50.75 -38.58 1.90
CA GLN A 41 -50.66 -38.00 0.56
C GLN A 41 -50.63 -36.46 0.62
N GLN A 42 -51.46 -35.87 1.48
CA GLN A 42 -51.47 -34.43 1.69
C GLN A 42 -50.18 -33.94 2.37
N GLN A 43 -49.64 -34.70 3.32
CA GLN A 43 -48.36 -34.39 3.97
C GLN A 43 -47.19 -34.43 2.98
N VAL A 44 -47.12 -35.46 2.14
CA VAL A 44 -46.09 -35.60 1.10
C VAL A 44 -46.17 -34.44 0.11
N SER A 45 -47.38 -34.07 -0.33
CA SER A 45 -47.57 -32.90 -1.20
C SER A 45 -47.12 -31.59 -0.54
N GLY A 46 -47.36 -31.42 0.76
CA GLY A 46 -46.86 -30.29 1.53
C GLY A 46 -45.34 -30.25 1.63
N GLU A 47 -44.70 -31.39 1.87
CA GLU A 47 -43.25 -31.53 1.94
C GLU A 47 -42.58 -31.22 0.58
N GLU A 48 -43.16 -31.70 -0.53
CA GLU A 48 -42.68 -31.38 -1.88
C GLU A 48 -42.75 -29.88 -2.17
N THR A 49 -43.83 -29.23 -1.75
CA THR A 49 -44.00 -27.77 -1.89
C THR A 49 -42.96 -27.01 -1.07
N LEU A 50 -42.73 -27.42 0.18
CA LEU A 50 -41.72 -26.81 1.05
C LEU A 50 -40.30 -26.99 0.51
N LYS A 51 -40.00 -28.20 0.00
CA LYS A 51 -38.70 -28.51 -0.62
C LYS A 51 -38.44 -27.60 -1.84
N ALA A 52 -39.44 -27.41 -2.69
CA ALA A 52 -39.33 -26.52 -3.84
C ALA A 52 -39.05 -25.07 -3.40
N ALA A 53 -39.79 -24.57 -2.40
CA ALA A 53 -39.57 -23.23 -1.85
C ALA A 53 -38.16 -23.06 -1.26
N PHE A 54 -37.62 -24.08 -0.61
CA PHE A 54 -36.26 -24.06 -0.06
C PHE A 54 -35.19 -24.05 -1.16
N GLU A 55 -35.38 -24.83 -2.23
CA GLU A 55 -34.47 -24.82 -3.38
C GLU A 55 -34.46 -23.47 -4.10
N ASP A 56 -35.62 -22.83 -4.26
CA ASP A 56 -35.73 -21.49 -4.85
C ASP A 56 -35.07 -20.42 -3.98
N TYR A 57 -35.30 -20.45 -2.66
CA TYR A 57 -34.62 -19.56 -1.72
C TYR A 57 -33.09 -19.70 -1.81
N LYS A 58 -32.59 -20.93 -1.89
CA LYS A 58 -31.16 -21.18 -2.04
C LYS A 58 -30.61 -20.59 -3.34
N ARG A 59 -31.29 -20.79 -4.47
CA ARG A 59 -30.88 -20.19 -5.75
C ARG A 59 -30.86 -18.66 -5.68
N GLN A 60 -31.85 -18.05 -5.03
CA GLN A 60 -31.89 -16.62 -4.85
C GLN A 60 -30.71 -16.09 -4.02
N GLN A 61 -30.37 -16.79 -2.93
CA GLN A 61 -29.19 -16.46 -2.11
C GLN A 61 -27.89 -16.61 -2.91
N ASP A 62 -27.73 -17.72 -3.64
CA ASP A 62 -26.55 -17.98 -4.46
C ASP A 62 -26.38 -16.87 -5.53
N GLN A 63 -27.48 -16.45 -6.18
CA GLN A 63 -27.47 -15.37 -7.17
C GLN A 63 -27.10 -14.01 -6.55
N MET A 64 -27.63 -13.71 -5.36
CA MET A 64 -27.29 -12.46 -4.66
C MET A 64 -25.80 -12.41 -4.29
N VAL A 65 -25.24 -13.54 -3.83
CA VAL A 65 -23.81 -13.64 -3.52
C VAL A 65 -22.97 -13.50 -4.79
N GLU A 66 -23.33 -14.19 -5.87
CA GLU A 66 -22.62 -14.11 -7.15
C GLU A 66 -22.63 -12.68 -7.72
N GLN A 67 -23.77 -11.98 -7.61
CA GLN A 67 -23.87 -10.57 -8.01
C GLN A 67 -22.96 -9.68 -7.16
N ARG A 68 -22.93 -9.86 -5.84
CA ARG A 68 -22.04 -9.10 -4.95
C ARG A 68 -20.56 -9.40 -5.20
N CYS A 69 -20.20 -10.65 -5.49
CA CYS A 69 -18.85 -11.00 -5.89
C CYS A 69 -18.45 -10.29 -7.19
N ALA A 70 -19.30 -10.33 -8.22
CA ALA A 70 -19.04 -9.63 -9.47
C ALA A 70 -18.89 -8.11 -9.30
N GLU A 71 -19.67 -7.50 -8.41
CA GLU A 71 -19.54 -6.08 -8.06
C GLU A 71 -18.19 -5.77 -7.39
N ILE A 72 -17.77 -6.59 -6.43
CA ILE A 72 -16.49 -6.44 -5.73
C ILE A 72 -15.33 -6.66 -6.71
N ASP A 73 -15.40 -7.67 -7.57
CA ASP A 73 -14.37 -7.97 -8.56
C ASP A 73 -14.21 -6.79 -9.54
N ALA A 74 -15.31 -6.23 -10.05
CA ALA A 74 -15.26 -5.06 -10.91
C ALA A 74 -14.67 -3.82 -10.20
N ARG A 75 -14.97 -3.65 -8.90
CA ARG A 75 -14.36 -2.57 -8.08
C ARG A 75 -12.87 -2.79 -7.85
N LEU A 76 -12.44 -4.03 -7.63
CA LEU A 76 -11.03 -4.37 -7.47
C LEU A 76 -10.25 -4.18 -8.79
N ASP A 77 -10.84 -4.56 -9.91
CA ASP A 77 -10.26 -4.34 -11.24
C ASP A 77 -10.06 -2.85 -11.52
N ALA A 78 -11.07 -2.02 -11.24
CA ALA A 78 -10.96 -0.57 -11.37
C ALA A 78 -9.85 0.01 -10.49
N LEU A 79 -9.78 -0.41 -9.23
CA LEU A 79 -8.71 0.03 -8.31
C LEU A 79 -7.32 -0.41 -8.77
N SER A 80 -7.20 -1.61 -9.35
CA SER A 80 -5.94 -2.11 -9.89
C SER A 80 -5.47 -1.26 -11.06
N ILE A 81 -6.39 -0.87 -11.96
CA ILE A 81 -6.10 0.01 -13.09
C ILE A 81 -5.63 1.38 -12.59
N ASP A 82 -6.35 2.00 -11.65
CA ASP A 82 -5.96 3.29 -11.06
C ASP A 82 -4.55 3.23 -10.44
N PHE A 83 -4.23 2.12 -9.75
CA PHE A 83 -2.91 1.92 -9.16
C PHE A 83 -1.82 1.83 -10.24
N ASP A 84 -2.03 1.05 -11.29
CA ASP A 84 -1.03 0.79 -12.33
C ASP A 84 -0.85 1.99 -13.28
N GLU A 85 -1.92 2.75 -13.57
CA GLU A 85 -1.89 3.87 -14.51
C GLU A 85 -1.51 5.20 -13.84
N GLU A 86 -1.92 5.45 -12.59
CA GLU A 86 -1.69 6.73 -11.93
C GLU A 86 -0.60 6.63 -10.86
N LEU A 87 -0.80 5.77 -9.86
CA LEU A 87 0.01 5.79 -8.65
C LEU A 87 1.41 5.19 -8.88
N TYR A 88 1.48 4.08 -9.62
CA TYR A 88 2.74 3.36 -9.87
C TYR A 88 3.75 4.21 -10.66
N PRO A 89 3.38 4.87 -11.77
CA PRO A 89 4.29 5.77 -12.49
C PRO A 89 4.77 6.95 -11.63
N TYR A 90 3.90 7.51 -10.79
CA TYR A 90 4.27 8.59 -9.88
C TYR A 90 5.31 8.13 -8.85
N MET A 91 5.11 6.96 -8.23
CA MET A 91 6.06 6.39 -7.27
C MET A 91 7.43 6.12 -7.92
N LEU A 92 7.44 5.56 -9.13
CA LEU A 92 8.68 5.32 -9.88
C LEU A 92 9.40 6.63 -10.18
N THR A 93 8.67 7.66 -10.63
CA THR A 93 9.22 8.99 -10.91
C THR A 93 9.82 9.62 -9.66
N ALA A 94 9.13 9.52 -8.52
CA ALA A 94 9.64 10.03 -7.25
C ALA A 94 10.91 9.28 -6.78
N ILE A 95 10.97 7.96 -6.95
CA ILE A 95 12.17 7.17 -6.63
C ILE A 95 13.33 7.53 -7.56
N ALA A 96 13.08 7.62 -8.87
CA ALA A 96 14.08 7.99 -9.86
C ALA A 96 14.64 9.40 -9.60
N GLY A 97 13.76 10.37 -9.33
CA GLY A 97 14.13 11.73 -8.96
C GLY A 97 15.01 11.78 -7.71
N ARG A 98 14.60 11.11 -6.62
CA ARG A 98 15.43 11.02 -5.40
C ARG A 98 16.80 10.37 -5.65
N ARG A 99 16.86 9.29 -6.44
CA ARG A 99 18.13 8.66 -6.82
C ARG A 99 19.03 9.61 -7.62
N TRP A 100 18.45 10.37 -8.56
CA TRP A 100 19.19 11.37 -9.33
C TRP A 100 19.75 12.47 -8.44
N VAL A 101 18.96 13.02 -7.50
CA VAL A 101 19.42 14.08 -6.58
C VAL A 101 20.62 13.60 -5.76
N ILE A 102 20.52 12.41 -5.16
CA ILE A 102 21.56 11.86 -4.30
C ILE A 102 22.83 11.51 -5.10
N GLY A 103 22.68 10.92 -6.29
CA GLY A 103 23.82 10.44 -7.08
C GLY A 103 24.47 11.51 -7.95
N HIS A 104 23.66 12.28 -8.67
CA HIS A 104 24.12 13.19 -9.72
C HIS A 104 23.92 14.66 -9.34
N GLY A 105 22.75 15.02 -8.81
CA GLY A 105 22.44 16.41 -8.43
C GLY A 105 23.42 16.99 -7.41
N LEU A 106 23.72 16.26 -6.33
CA LEU A 106 24.72 16.70 -5.34
C LEU A 106 26.12 16.86 -5.95
N ARG A 107 26.51 15.97 -6.86
CA ARG A 107 27.80 16.07 -7.57
C ARG A 107 27.87 17.32 -8.43
N LEU A 108 26.84 17.59 -9.22
CA LEU A 108 26.72 18.80 -10.04
C LEU A 108 26.77 20.08 -9.19
N ALA A 109 26.03 20.11 -8.09
CA ALA A 109 26.03 21.24 -7.17
C ALA A 109 27.44 21.52 -6.59
N MET A 110 28.17 20.46 -6.20
CA MET A 110 29.56 20.61 -5.75
C MET A 110 30.48 21.14 -6.85
N MET A 111 30.31 20.69 -8.10
CA MET A 111 31.11 21.19 -9.23
C MET A 111 30.84 22.68 -9.51
N LYS A 112 29.57 23.09 -9.54
CA LYS A 112 29.21 24.53 -9.63
C LYS A 112 29.80 25.36 -8.49
N CYS A 113 29.80 24.83 -7.26
CA CYS A 113 30.46 25.51 -6.14
C CYS A 113 31.97 25.64 -6.37
N ALA A 114 32.65 24.61 -6.90
CA ALA A 114 34.08 24.64 -7.17
C ALA A 114 34.48 25.65 -8.27
N GLU A 115 33.55 25.97 -9.18
CA GLU A 115 33.71 27.00 -10.21
C GLU A 115 33.62 28.43 -9.65
N SER A 116 32.99 28.62 -8.49
CA SER A 116 32.94 29.93 -7.83
C SER A 116 34.34 30.43 -7.45
N LEU A 117 34.75 31.53 -8.09
CA LEU A 117 36.01 32.21 -7.79
C LEU A 117 36.03 32.73 -6.34
N GLU A 118 34.90 33.23 -5.85
CA GLU A 118 34.76 33.77 -4.50
C GLU A 118 34.96 32.69 -3.43
N LEU A 119 34.34 31.51 -3.62
CA LEU A 119 34.54 30.37 -2.72
C LEU A 119 35.97 29.86 -2.76
N ARG A 120 36.54 29.73 -3.97
CA ARG A 120 37.92 29.25 -4.13
C ARG A 120 38.93 30.20 -3.48
N GLN A 121 38.70 31.50 -3.61
CA GLN A 121 39.53 32.54 -2.99
C GLN A 121 39.39 32.51 -1.47
N ALA A 122 38.17 32.54 -0.92
CA ALA A 122 37.95 32.50 0.52
C ALA A 122 38.56 31.24 1.16
N PHE A 123 38.46 30.09 0.48
CA PHE A 123 39.11 28.86 0.91
C PHE A 123 40.64 28.96 0.85
N ALA A 124 41.20 29.51 -0.23
CA ALA A 124 42.64 29.73 -0.36
C ALA A 124 43.19 30.66 0.74
N ASP A 125 42.44 31.71 1.09
CA ASP A 125 42.79 32.66 2.15
C ASP A 125 42.80 31.97 3.52
N VAL A 126 41.78 31.16 3.83
CA VAL A 126 41.72 30.35 5.06
C VAL A 126 42.87 29.36 5.13
N ALA A 127 43.14 28.63 4.04
CA ALA A 127 44.24 27.68 3.98
C ALA A 127 45.59 28.37 4.20
N SER A 128 45.82 29.51 3.54
CA SER A 128 47.06 30.28 3.66
C SER A 128 47.24 30.84 5.06
N ALA A 129 46.20 31.45 5.65
CA ALA A 129 46.24 31.96 7.00
C ALA A 129 46.39 30.85 8.05
N GLY A 130 45.81 29.66 7.80
CA GLY A 130 45.93 28.50 8.67
C GLY A 130 47.34 27.93 8.70
N VAL A 131 48.01 27.89 7.54
CA VAL A 131 49.44 27.52 7.47
C VAL A 131 50.29 28.53 8.24
N ALA A 132 50.07 29.83 8.05
CA ALA A 132 50.80 30.87 8.77
C ALA A 132 50.59 30.80 10.30
N LYS A 133 49.35 30.52 10.73
CA LYS A 133 49.01 30.27 12.14
C LYS A 133 49.77 29.05 12.68
N GLY A 134 49.68 27.91 12.00
CA GLY A 134 50.36 26.69 12.42
C GLY A 134 51.88 26.83 12.49
N MET A 135 52.48 27.57 11.56
CA MET A 135 53.91 27.92 11.61
C MET A 135 54.24 28.75 12.85
N SER A 136 53.44 29.77 13.16
CA SER A 136 53.66 30.65 14.31
C SER A 136 53.47 29.92 15.65
N GLU A 137 52.44 29.08 15.76
CA GLU A 137 52.20 28.21 16.94
C GLU A 137 53.34 27.19 17.13
N GLY A 138 53.80 26.56 16.05
CA GLY A 138 54.91 25.61 16.08
C GLY A 138 56.22 26.28 16.52
N LEU A 139 56.51 27.48 16.03
CA LEU A 139 57.67 28.28 16.45
C LEU A 139 57.59 28.65 17.93
N LYS A 140 56.43 29.16 18.37
CA LYS A 140 56.21 29.50 19.78
C LYS A 140 56.49 28.31 20.69
N HIS A 141 55.91 27.15 20.38
CA HIS A 141 56.10 25.94 21.17
C HIS A 141 57.55 25.42 21.15
N GLY A 142 58.23 25.52 20.00
CA GLY A 142 59.63 25.12 19.87
C GLY A 142 60.59 25.96 20.70
N VAL A 143 60.36 27.27 20.80
CA VAL A 143 61.16 28.18 21.64
C VAL A 143 60.92 27.93 23.13
N GLU A 144 59.66 27.75 23.53
CA GLU A 144 59.28 27.40 24.91
C GLU A 144 59.95 26.10 25.36
N HIS A 145 59.97 25.08 24.51
CA HIS A 145 60.58 23.78 24.81
C HIS A 145 62.13 23.81 24.75
N GLY A 146 62.71 24.64 23.88
CA GLY A 146 64.15 24.64 23.60
C GLY A 146 65.04 25.34 24.65
N HIS A 147 64.46 25.96 25.69
CA HIS A 147 65.18 26.71 26.74
C HIS A 147 66.14 27.80 26.22
N ALA A 148 65.98 28.25 24.97
CA ALA A 148 66.69 29.41 24.45
C ALA A 148 66.13 30.65 25.16
N GLN A 149 66.96 31.43 25.84
CA GLN A 149 66.58 32.74 26.44
C GLN A 149 66.24 33.81 25.38
N ARG A 150 65.52 33.44 24.31
CA ARG A 150 65.04 34.34 23.26
C ARG A 150 63.53 34.46 23.35
N THR A 151 63.01 35.66 23.18
CA THR A 151 61.57 35.89 23.05
C THR A 151 61.12 35.48 21.65
N VAL A 152 60.01 34.76 21.55
CA VAL A 152 59.43 34.30 20.26
C VAL A 152 59.18 35.47 19.31
N GLU A 153 58.82 36.64 19.86
CA GLU A 153 58.59 37.90 19.13
C GLU A 153 59.83 38.44 18.41
N SER A 154 61.04 38.00 18.78
CA SER A 154 62.29 38.41 18.12
C SER A 154 62.62 37.60 16.87
N LEU A 155 61.84 36.56 16.56
CA LEU A 155 62.03 35.72 15.38
C LEU A 155 61.38 36.37 14.15
N GLU A 156 62.19 36.60 13.11
CA GLU A 156 61.73 37.17 11.83
C GLU A 156 60.59 36.37 11.18
N ALA A 157 60.54 35.05 11.41
CA ALA A 157 59.52 34.16 10.86
C ALA A 157 58.21 34.08 11.68
N TYR A 158 58.13 34.74 12.84
CA TYR A 158 56.96 34.69 13.72
C TYR A 158 55.99 35.84 13.41
N ASP A 159 54.76 35.52 13.02
CA ASP A 159 53.69 36.51 12.77
C ASP A 159 52.76 36.57 13.99
N LEU A 160 52.87 37.66 14.76
CA LEU A 160 52.03 37.96 15.92
C LEU A 160 50.53 38.05 15.58
N GLU A 161 50.19 38.34 14.33
CA GLU A 161 48.81 38.50 13.88
C GLU A 161 48.26 37.24 13.19
N ALA A 162 49.06 36.18 13.02
CA ALA A 162 48.65 35.01 12.25
C ALA A 162 47.35 34.37 12.77
N GLU A 163 47.17 34.33 14.09
CA GLU A 163 45.94 33.84 14.70
C GLU A 163 44.73 34.73 14.38
N ALA A 164 44.89 36.05 14.48
CA ALA A 164 43.83 37.01 14.17
C ALA A 164 43.46 36.95 12.68
N LYS A 165 44.45 36.88 11.78
CA LYS A 165 44.25 36.73 10.32
C LYS A 165 43.51 35.43 9.99
N PHE A 166 43.86 34.33 10.66
CA PHE A 166 43.15 33.06 10.49
C PHE A 166 41.69 33.13 10.95
N VAL A 167 41.42 33.76 12.10
CA VAL A 167 40.04 33.96 12.59
C VAL A 167 39.23 34.83 11.64
N VAL A 168 39.81 35.92 11.12
CA VAL A 168 39.17 36.80 10.14
C VAL A 168 38.88 36.07 8.83
N ALA A 169 39.82 35.26 8.33
CA ALA A 169 39.61 34.46 7.12
C ALA A 169 38.51 33.42 7.32
N LEU A 170 38.48 32.73 8.47
CA LEU A 170 37.41 31.78 8.81
C LEU A 170 36.05 32.47 8.90
N GLN A 171 35.99 33.65 9.48
CA GLN A 171 34.76 34.42 9.57
C GLN A 171 34.28 34.85 8.18
N SER A 172 35.20 35.28 7.32
CA SER A 172 34.89 35.64 5.93
C SER A 172 34.36 34.45 5.12
N LEU A 173 34.92 33.24 5.31
CA LEU A 173 34.41 32.02 4.68
C LEU A 173 33.01 31.62 5.19
N LYS A 174 32.73 31.82 6.48
CA LYS A 174 31.40 31.56 7.07
C LYS A 174 30.35 32.54 6.58
N ASP A 175 30.72 33.81 6.46
CA ASP A 175 29.82 34.89 6.03
C ASP A 175 29.67 34.95 4.50
N LEU A 176 30.45 34.14 3.76
CA LEU A 176 30.34 34.02 2.32
C LEU A 176 28.93 33.51 1.97
N LYS A 177 28.21 34.30 1.18
CA LYS A 177 26.93 33.87 0.62
C LYS A 177 27.18 32.91 -0.53
N TYR A 178 26.32 31.91 -0.65
CA TYR A 178 26.37 30.93 -1.73
C TYR A 178 25.12 31.12 -2.59
N PRO A 179 25.16 31.95 -3.64
CA PRO A 179 24.00 32.21 -4.48
C PRO A 179 23.37 30.93 -5.07
N LEU A 180 24.16 29.86 -5.21
CA LEU A 180 23.67 28.55 -5.65
C LEU A 180 22.73 27.91 -4.61
N LEU A 181 23.01 28.06 -3.31
CA LEU A 181 22.15 27.50 -2.25
C LEU A 181 20.82 28.25 -2.19
N ASP A 182 20.85 29.59 -2.29
CA ASP A 182 19.64 30.41 -2.33
C ASP A 182 18.76 30.05 -3.55
N GLN A 183 19.39 29.78 -4.70
CA GLN A 183 18.71 29.30 -5.90
C GLN A 183 18.08 27.92 -5.70
N LEU A 184 18.84 26.95 -5.15
CA LEU A 184 18.33 25.60 -4.90
C LEU A 184 17.20 25.59 -3.87
N GLU A 185 17.27 26.45 -2.85
CA GLU A 185 16.20 26.62 -1.87
C GLU A 185 14.92 27.18 -2.53
N GLY A 186 15.06 28.13 -3.46
CA GLY A 186 13.95 28.64 -4.26
C GLY A 186 13.31 27.60 -5.19
N LEU A 187 14.04 26.52 -5.50
CA LEU A 187 13.58 25.42 -6.36
C LEU A 187 13.10 24.18 -5.59
N LYS A 188 13.00 24.24 -4.25
CA LYS A 188 12.65 23.05 -3.43
C LYS A 188 11.30 22.41 -3.80
N ASP A 189 10.36 23.20 -4.30
CA ASP A 189 9.01 22.78 -4.70
C ASP A 189 8.87 22.69 -6.24
N ALA A 190 9.96 22.91 -6.98
CA ALA A 190 9.95 22.87 -8.42
C ALA A 190 9.91 21.41 -8.93
N PRO A 191 9.32 21.18 -10.12
CA PRO A 191 9.42 19.91 -10.81
C PRO A 191 10.88 19.44 -11.00
N MET A 192 11.07 18.12 -10.99
CA MET A 192 12.39 17.51 -11.02
C MET A 192 13.22 17.96 -12.24
N ASP A 193 12.59 18.05 -13.41
CA ASP A 193 13.21 18.54 -14.66
C ASP A 193 13.73 19.98 -14.55
N VAL A 194 13.01 20.86 -13.86
CA VAL A 194 13.45 22.24 -13.59
C VAL A 194 14.67 22.28 -12.66
N ILE A 195 14.67 21.43 -11.62
CA ILE A 195 15.82 21.29 -10.70
C ILE A 195 17.04 20.75 -11.47
N MET A 196 16.83 19.75 -12.33
CA MET A 196 17.89 19.19 -13.17
C MET A 196 18.47 20.25 -14.12
N ALA A 197 17.61 20.97 -14.85
CA ALA A 197 18.01 22.03 -15.78
C ALA A 197 18.88 23.11 -15.11
N SER A 198 18.54 23.49 -13.88
CA SER A 198 19.25 24.51 -13.11
C SER A 198 20.65 24.05 -12.65
N LEU A 199 20.87 22.74 -12.54
CA LEU A 199 22.12 22.14 -12.10
C LEU A 199 23.10 21.80 -13.24
N TYR A 200 22.66 21.78 -14.51
CA TYR A 200 23.57 21.57 -15.63
C TYR A 200 24.58 22.71 -15.79
N LEU A 201 25.80 22.36 -16.19
CA LEU A 201 26.87 23.29 -16.54
C LEU A 201 26.71 23.70 -18.01
N GLU A 202 26.97 24.96 -18.34
CA GLU A 202 26.76 25.51 -19.70
C GLU A 202 27.63 24.82 -20.77
N ASP A 203 28.70 24.13 -20.37
CA ASP A 203 29.62 23.43 -21.27
C ASP A 203 29.24 21.95 -21.54
N ASP A 204 28.23 21.39 -20.86
CA ASP A 204 27.91 19.96 -20.85
C ASP A 204 26.80 19.56 -21.84
N THR A 205 26.74 20.24 -23.00
CA THR A 205 25.83 19.89 -24.12
C THR A 205 26.17 18.56 -24.82
N GLY A 206 27.21 17.84 -24.37
CA GLY A 206 27.77 16.66 -25.01
C GLY A 206 27.05 15.34 -24.68
N GLY A 207 25.75 15.26 -24.92
CA GLY A 207 25.03 13.98 -24.94
C GLY A 207 23.75 13.99 -24.13
N MET A 208 22.68 14.49 -24.73
CA MET A 208 21.32 14.24 -24.26
C MET A 208 20.92 12.81 -24.65
N PRO A 209 20.69 11.85 -23.73
CA PRO A 209 19.71 10.83 -23.99
C PRO A 209 18.35 11.48 -23.71
N HIS A 210 17.68 11.97 -24.75
CA HIS A 210 16.28 12.41 -24.72
C HIS A 210 15.29 11.28 -24.34
N ASN A 211 15.72 10.26 -23.59
CA ASN A 211 14.96 9.02 -23.39
C ASN A 211 15.02 8.46 -21.95
N LEU A 212 15.47 9.24 -20.95
CA LEU A 212 15.28 8.81 -19.56
C LEU A 212 13.80 8.75 -19.12
N TYR A 213 12.91 9.39 -19.88
CA TYR A 213 11.46 9.34 -19.64
C TYR A 213 10.66 8.46 -20.62
N ALA A 214 11.26 7.92 -21.69
CA ALA A 214 10.52 7.12 -22.68
C ALA A 214 11.01 5.66 -22.81
N THR A 215 12.05 5.22 -22.07
CA THR A 215 12.52 3.82 -22.10
C THR A 215 11.95 2.97 -20.96
N SER A 216 10.77 3.32 -20.46
CA SER A 216 9.88 2.34 -19.82
C SER A 216 8.81 1.95 -20.83
N ALA A 217 9.24 1.50 -22.02
CA ALA A 217 8.37 0.83 -22.95
C ALA A 217 7.77 -0.40 -22.24
N LEU A 218 6.44 -0.46 -22.20
CA LEU A 218 5.66 -1.60 -21.75
C LEU A 218 6.20 -2.88 -22.39
N ALA A 219 6.83 -3.74 -21.59
CA ALA A 219 6.79 -5.15 -21.86
C ALA A 219 5.39 -5.63 -21.44
N PRO A 220 4.61 -6.32 -22.30
CA PRO A 220 3.35 -6.90 -21.87
C PRO A 220 3.67 -7.98 -20.83
N LEU A 221 3.38 -7.69 -19.56
CA LEU A 221 3.36 -8.71 -18.50
C LEU A 221 2.11 -9.57 -18.68
N SER A 222 2.15 -10.39 -19.73
CA SER A 222 1.35 -11.62 -19.79
C SER A 222 1.94 -12.61 -18.80
N SER A 223 1.52 -12.55 -17.52
CA SER A 223 1.25 -13.72 -16.65
C SER A 223 0.85 -13.27 -15.23
N PRO A 224 -0.10 -13.96 -14.57
CA PRO A 224 -0.57 -13.60 -13.23
C PRO A 224 0.41 -14.08 -12.17
N SER A 225 1.02 -13.14 -11.44
CA SER A 225 1.95 -13.48 -10.36
C SER A 225 1.24 -13.48 -9.00
N ARG A 226 1.10 -14.67 -8.41
CA ARG A 226 0.83 -14.83 -6.97
C ARG A 226 1.96 -14.19 -6.17
N TYR A 227 1.66 -13.16 -5.38
CA TYR A 227 2.52 -12.75 -4.28
C TYR A 227 1.72 -12.53 -2.99
N ILE A 228 1.76 -13.56 -2.14
CA ILE A 228 1.68 -13.41 -0.69
C ILE A 228 3.11 -13.23 -0.21
N GLN A 229 3.50 -12.03 0.24
CA GLN A 229 4.58 -11.92 1.24
C GLN A 229 4.50 -10.62 2.04
N ARG A 230 4.34 -10.77 3.35
CA ARG A 230 4.40 -9.74 4.40
C ARG A 230 5.61 -8.81 4.23
N SER A 231 5.41 -7.53 4.53
CA SER A 231 6.46 -6.68 5.11
C SER A 231 5.86 -5.73 6.14
N ASP A 232 6.19 -5.98 7.41
CA ASP A 232 6.02 -5.03 8.51
C ASP A 232 7.11 -3.95 8.42
N ARG A 233 6.74 -2.66 8.31
CA ARG A 233 7.25 -1.53 9.13
C ARG A 233 6.96 -0.13 8.57
N VAL A 234 6.39 0.69 9.46
CA VAL A 234 6.43 2.16 9.65
C VAL A 234 5.90 3.06 8.52
N PRO A 235 4.82 3.83 8.75
CA PRO A 235 4.41 4.90 7.85
C PRO A 235 5.27 6.15 8.11
N VAL A 236 5.96 6.63 7.07
CA VAL A 236 6.47 8.01 7.00
C VAL A 236 5.42 8.82 6.26
N SER A 237 4.94 9.90 6.90
CA SER A 237 3.91 10.78 6.37
C SER A 237 4.28 11.34 5.00
N ALA A 238 3.57 10.89 3.97
CA ALA A 238 3.48 11.53 2.68
C ALA A 238 2.27 12.49 2.65
N PRO A 239 2.28 13.56 1.84
CA PRO A 239 1.09 14.37 1.64
C PRO A 239 0.02 13.50 0.97
N ILE A 240 -1.11 13.35 1.66
CA ILE A 240 -2.27 12.61 1.17
C ILE A 240 -2.91 13.45 0.08
N VAL A 241 -2.50 13.26 -1.17
CA VAL A 241 -3.40 13.50 -2.30
C VAL A 241 -4.22 12.22 -2.40
N VAL A 242 -5.48 12.28 -1.97
CA VAL A 242 -6.45 11.19 -2.15
C VAL A 242 -6.70 11.09 -3.65
N PRO A 243 -6.26 10.02 -4.34
CA PRO A 243 -6.65 9.80 -5.73
C PRO A 243 -8.17 9.70 -5.78
N GLN A 244 -8.79 10.20 -6.85
CA GLN A 244 -10.24 10.35 -6.94
C GLN A 244 -10.98 9.01 -6.71
N GLY A 245 -10.36 7.87 -7.03
CA GLY A 245 -10.88 6.52 -6.72
C GLY A 245 -11.02 6.20 -5.22
N LEU A 246 -10.17 6.75 -4.34
CA LEU A 246 -10.29 6.56 -2.89
C LEU A 246 -11.42 7.41 -2.26
N ALA A 247 -11.80 8.53 -2.89
CA ALA A 247 -12.88 9.38 -2.40
C ALA A 247 -14.27 8.72 -2.57
N LEU A 248 -14.45 7.89 -3.61
CA LEU A 248 -15.67 7.12 -3.85
C LEU A 248 -15.90 6.03 -2.78
N LEU A 249 -14.83 5.44 -2.24
CA LEU A 249 -14.93 4.40 -1.20
C LEU A 249 -15.42 4.92 0.16
N LEU A 250 -15.19 6.20 0.48
CA LEU A 250 -15.57 6.78 1.79
C LEU A 250 -17.01 7.28 1.84
N VAL A 251 -17.65 7.53 0.69
CA VAL A 251 -19.01 8.07 0.62
C VAL A 251 -20.08 6.97 0.70
N ASP A 252 -19.82 5.76 0.20
CA ASP A 252 -20.81 4.68 0.14
C ASP A 252 -20.93 3.83 1.42
N ALA A 253 -19.95 3.90 2.34
CA ALA A 253 -20.01 3.13 3.59
C ALA A 253 -21.05 3.68 4.59
N ALA A 254 -21.65 4.84 4.33
CA ALA A 254 -22.56 5.54 5.25
C ALA A 254 -24.06 5.41 4.91
N THR A 255 -24.44 4.77 3.79
CA THR A 255 -25.83 4.83 3.29
C THR A 255 -26.65 3.54 3.36
N HIS A 256 -26.13 2.44 3.94
CA HIS A 256 -26.88 1.17 4.00
C HIS A 256 -27.01 0.56 5.41
N THR A 257 -27.41 1.36 6.39
CA THR A 257 -28.00 0.87 7.65
C THR A 257 -29.33 1.55 7.95
N GLU A 258 -30.34 1.33 7.10
CA GLU A 258 -31.77 1.43 7.47
C GLU A 258 -32.42 0.16 6.91
N SER A 259 -32.67 -0.85 7.75
CA SER A 259 -33.94 -1.10 8.45
C SER A 259 -35.05 -1.54 7.49
N ASP A 260 -35.29 -2.84 7.41
CA ASP A 260 -36.60 -3.39 7.02
C ASP A 260 -36.98 -4.52 8.00
N ASP A 261 -37.70 -4.14 9.06
CA ASP A 261 -38.59 -5.01 9.83
C ASP A 261 -40.03 -4.73 9.34
N ALA A 262 -40.65 -5.69 8.66
CA ALA A 262 -42.10 -5.86 8.53
C ALA A 262 -42.44 -7.30 8.11
#